data_AF-A0A960QSY8-F1
#
_entry.id   AF-A0A960QSY8-F1
#
_cell.length_a   1.000
_cell.length_b   1.000
_cell.length_c   1.000
_cell.angle_alpha   90.00
_cell.angle_beta   90.00
_cell.angle_gamma   90.00
#
_symmetry.space_group_name_H-M   'P 1'
#
loop_
_entity.id
_entity.type
_entity.pdbx_description
1 polymer ?
#
loop_
_entity_poly.entity_id
_entity_poly.type
_entity_poly.pdbx_seq_one_letter_code
_entity_poly.pdbx_strand_id
1 'polypeptide(L)'
;MMKEVGRNDPCPCGSGKKYKKCCAQKSSMERRTFSAIDPSSFQSSMSRITGMVSKTLRENTPKAPAEGLEKKIHQKDSSPKEDKET
;
A
#
# COMPACT_ATOMS: atom_id res chain seq x y z
N MET A 1 -0.23 27.44 -36.44
CA MET A 1 -1.23 26.96 -35.47
C MET A 1 -0.75 25.64 -34.90
N MET A 2 -0.30 25.61 -33.64
CA MET A 2 0.01 24.34 -32.96
C MET A 2 -1.33 23.69 -32.56
N LYS A 3 -1.61 22.50 -33.09
CA LYS A 3 -2.82 21.74 -32.79
C LYS A 3 -2.83 21.39 -31.29
N GLU A 4 -3.79 21.92 -30.55
CA GLU A 4 -4.00 21.50 -29.17
C GLU A 4 -4.37 20.01 -29.17
N VAL A 5 -3.57 19.19 -28.48
CA VAL A 5 -3.83 17.75 -28.37
C VAL A 5 -4.92 17.54 -27.32
N GLY A 6 -6.04 16.97 -27.74
CA GLY A 6 -7.14 16.65 -26.85
C GLY A 6 -6.76 15.57 -25.84
N ARG A 7 -7.31 15.64 -24.62
CA ARG A 7 -7.00 14.68 -23.54
C ARG A 7 -7.22 13.21 -23.93
N ASN A 8 -8.16 12.93 -24.83
CA ASN A 8 -8.47 11.55 -25.24
C ASN A 8 -7.70 11.09 -26.49
N ASP A 9 -6.99 11.98 -27.16
CA ASP A 9 -6.25 11.67 -28.39
C ASP A 9 -5.04 10.76 -28.12
N PRO A 10 -4.54 10.02 -29.12
CA PRO A 10 -3.28 9.30 -29.00
C PRO A 10 -2.15 10.26 -28.63
N CYS A 11 -1.32 9.84 -27.68
CA CYS A 11 -0.28 10.68 -27.13
C CYS A 11 0.85 10.89 -28.16
N PRO A 12 1.26 12.14 -28.44
CA PRO A 12 2.26 12.45 -29.48
C PRO A 12 3.67 11.92 -29.17
N CYS A 13 3.90 11.36 -27.98
CA CYS A 13 5.16 10.70 -27.61
C CYS A 13 5.32 9.28 -28.19
N GLY A 14 4.37 8.80 -29.00
CA GLY A 14 4.45 7.48 -29.65
C GLY A 14 4.10 6.30 -28.75
N SER A 15 3.62 6.53 -27.53
CA SER A 15 3.31 5.45 -26.58
C SER A 15 2.05 4.62 -26.92
N GLY A 16 1.24 5.07 -27.88
CA GLY A 16 -0.07 4.47 -28.20
C GLY A 16 -1.15 4.69 -27.13
N LYS A 17 -0.84 5.33 -26.00
CA LYS A 17 -1.79 5.62 -24.91
C LYS A 17 -2.53 6.94 -25.18
N LYS A 18 -3.73 7.12 -24.59
CA LYS A 18 -4.42 8.42 -24.59
C LYS A 18 -3.58 9.49 -23.89
N TYR A 19 -3.57 10.73 -24.38
CA TYR A 19 -2.78 11.84 -23.83
C TYR A 19 -2.99 12.02 -22.31
N LYS A 20 -4.25 11.93 -21.83
CA LYS A 20 -4.64 11.98 -20.40
C LYS A 20 -4.05 10.88 -19.52
N LYS A 21 -3.68 9.73 -20.11
CA LYS A 21 -3.10 8.57 -19.42
C LYS A 21 -1.58 8.43 -19.66
N CYS A 22 -0.97 9.45 -20.27
CA CYS A 22 0.44 9.44 -20.63
C CYS A 22 1.06 10.78 -20.23
N CYS A 23 1.44 11.63 -21.18
CA CYS A 23 2.15 12.87 -20.89
C CYS A 23 1.37 13.86 -20.02
N ALA A 24 0.03 13.90 -20.11
CA ALA A 24 -0.77 14.78 -19.25
C ALA A 24 -0.96 14.25 -17.82
N GLN A 25 -0.55 13.00 -17.53
CA GLN A 25 -0.56 12.46 -16.19
C GLN A 25 0.71 12.81 -15.41
N LYS A 26 1.83 13.07 -16.12
CA LYS A 26 3.10 13.48 -15.50
C LYS A 26 2.99 14.78 -14.72
N SER A 27 2.14 15.72 -15.15
CA SER A 27 1.87 16.97 -14.41
C SER A 27 0.92 16.79 -13.21
N SER A 28 0.22 15.66 -13.12
CA SER A 28 -0.73 15.37 -12.04
C SER A 28 -0.17 14.44 -10.95
N MET A 29 1.04 13.93 -11.15
CA MET A 29 1.69 13.00 -10.21
C MET A 29 2.34 13.71 -9.00
N GLU A 30 2.20 15.03 -8.89
CA GLU A 30 2.67 15.81 -7.75
C GLU A 30 1.76 15.71 -6.50
N ARG A 31 0.63 14.97 -6.57
CA ARG A 31 -0.28 14.74 -5.43
C ARG A 31 -0.67 13.29 -5.18
N ARG A 32 0.26 12.37 -5.43
CA ARG A 32 0.25 11.06 -4.77
C ARG A 32 1.64 10.79 -4.25
N THR A 33 2.08 11.69 -3.37
CA THR A 33 3.18 11.41 -2.46
C THR A 33 2.83 10.13 -1.71
N PHE A 34 3.79 9.23 -1.55
CA PHE A 34 3.65 7.99 -0.79
C PHE A 34 3.07 8.21 0.63
N SER A 35 3.16 9.44 1.15
CA SER A 35 2.56 9.89 2.41
C SER A 35 1.03 9.81 2.49
N ALA A 36 0.32 9.63 1.37
CA ALA A 36 -1.15 9.45 1.37
C ALA A 36 -1.59 7.97 1.28
N ILE A 37 -0.66 7.01 1.24
CA ILE A 37 -1.00 5.61 1.49
C ILE A 37 -1.11 5.48 3.01
N ASP A 38 -2.30 5.71 3.53
CA ASP A 38 -2.60 5.42 4.92
C ASP A 38 -2.32 3.93 5.22
N PRO A 39 -1.40 3.61 6.14
CA PRO A 39 -1.04 2.22 6.46
C PRO A 39 -2.23 1.38 6.92
N SER A 40 -3.29 2.00 7.46
CA SER A 40 -4.51 1.30 7.89
C SER A 40 -5.31 0.72 6.71
N SER A 41 -5.25 1.37 5.55
CA SER A 41 -5.87 0.88 4.30
C SER A 41 -5.17 -0.38 3.78
N PHE A 42 -3.84 -0.46 3.95
CA PHE A 42 -3.07 -1.66 3.66
C PHE A 42 -3.32 -2.77 4.70
N GLN A 43 -3.32 -2.42 5.99
CA GLN A 43 -3.63 -3.35 7.09
C GLN A 43 -5.01 -3.98 6.94
N SER A 44 -6.02 -3.22 6.52
CA SER A 44 -7.39 -3.74 6.29
C SER A 44 -7.43 -4.81 5.20
N SER A 45 -6.68 -4.61 4.12
CA SER A 45 -6.58 -5.57 3.02
C SER A 45 -5.80 -6.82 3.44
N MET A 46 -4.68 -6.64 4.13
CA MET A 46 -3.87 -7.75 4.64
C MET A 46 -4.56 -8.53 5.76
N SER A 47 -5.37 -7.90 6.60
CA SER A 47 -6.10 -8.58 7.69
C SER A 47 -7.07 -9.63 7.16
N ARG A 48 -7.74 -9.35 6.03
CA ARG A 48 -8.62 -10.32 5.36
C ARG A 48 -7.82 -11.50 4.82
N ILE A 49 -6.71 -11.22 4.15
CA ILE A 49 -5.83 -12.24 3.56
C ILE A 49 -5.22 -13.12 4.64
N THR A 50 -4.62 -12.54 5.68
CA THR A 50 -4.04 -13.25 6.83
C THR A 50 -5.09 -14.11 7.55
N GLY A 51 -6.33 -13.63 7.67
CA GLY A 51 -7.44 -14.41 8.23
C GLY A 51 -7.78 -15.65 7.39
N MET A 52 -7.87 -15.51 6.06
CA MET A 52 -8.13 -16.64 5.17
C MET A 52 -7.00 -17.68 5.19
N VAL A 53 -5.74 -17.23 5.20
CA VAL A 53 -4.58 -18.11 5.30
C VAL A 53 -4.54 -18.83 6.64
N SER A 54 -4.77 -18.13 7.76
CA SER A 54 -4.80 -18.72 9.10
C SER A 54 -5.90 -19.76 9.26
N LYS A 55 -7.09 -19.51 8.69
CA LYS A 55 -8.20 -20.48 8.69
C LYS A 55 -7.84 -21.72 7.86
N THR A 56 -7.27 -21.52 6.67
CA THR A 56 -6.87 -22.63 5.78
C THR A 56 -5.76 -23.47 6.40
N LEU A 57 -4.77 -22.84 7.04
CA LEU A 57 -3.72 -23.55 7.76
C LEU A 57 -4.29 -24.36 8.91
N ARG A 58 -5.14 -23.78 9.78
CA ARG A 58 -5.77 -24.53 10.89
C ARG A 58 -6.56 -25.74 10.42
N GLU A 59 -7.21 -25.66 9.26
CA GLU A 59 -8.05 -26.74 8.72
C GLU A 59 -7.23 -27.83 8.02
N ASN A 60 -6.01 -27.52 7.56
CA ASN A 60 -5.14 -28.47 6.82
C ASN A 60 -3.85 -28.85 7.55
N THR A 61 -3.50 -28.23 8.68
CA THR A 61 -2.33 -28.64 9.48
C THR A 61 -2.72 -29.78 10.40
N PRO A 62 -2.04 -30.94 10.34
CA PRO A 62 -2.21 -31.98 11.33
C PRO A 62 -1.87 -31.40 12.71
N LYS A 63 -2.77 -31.61 13.68
CA LYS A 63 -2.64 -31.15 15.06
C LYS A 63 -1.44 -31.85 15.70
N ALA A 64 -0.24 -31.26 15.57
CA ALA A 64 0.94 -31.72 16.28
C ALA A 64 0.72 -31.52 17.80
N PRO A 65 1.16 -32.47 18.65
CA PRO A 65 1.07 -32.33 20.09
C PRO A 65 1.86 -31.10 20.57
N ALA A 66 1.29 -30.39 21.53
CA ALA A 66 1.81 -29.14 22.02
C ALA A 66 2.99 -29.39 22.97
N GLU A 67 4.20 -29.15 22.50
CA GLU A 67 5.39 -29.10 23.35
C GLU A 67 6.37 -27.99 22.92
N GLY A 68 6.30 -26.88 23.67
CA GLY A 68 7.44 -26.08 24.10
C GLY A 68 8.21 -25.23 23.09
N LEU A 69 7.73 -24.02 22.77
CA LEU A 69 8.62 -22.92 22.39
C LEU A 69 8.07 -21.54 22.79
N GLU A 70 7.89 -21.33 24.09
CA GLU A 70 7.78 -19.96 24.62
C GLU A 70 9.17 -19.34 24.72
N LYS A 71 9.52 -18.46 23.77
CA LYS A 71 10.68 -17.58 23.91
C LYS A 71 10.32 -16.14 23.54
N LYS A 72 9.86 -15.43 24.58
CA LYS A 72 9.96 -13.98 24.86
C LYS A 72 10.54 -13.10 23.74
N ILE A 73 9.70 -12.21 23.21
CA ILE A 73 10.12 -10.84 22.89
C ILE A 73 9.24 -9.90 23.72
N HIS A 74 9.73 -9.60 24.92
CA HIS A 74 9.20 -8.56 25.77
C HIS A 74 9.75 -7.20 25.28
N GLN A 75 8.84 -6.23 25.18
CA GLN A 75 9.04 -4.79 25.40
C GLN A 75 9.97 -4.03 24.45
N LYS A 76 9.40 -3.04 23.76
CA LYS A 76 9.43 -1.64 24.23
C LYS A 76 8.55 -0.78 23.34
N ASP A 77 7.39 -0.41 23.89
CA ASP A 77 6.76 0.86 23.56
C ASP A 77 7.79 1.97 23.78
N SER A 78 8.03 2.78 22.76
CA SER A 78 8.73 4.05 22.89
C SER A 78 8.04 5.02 21.95
N SER A 79 6.90 5.53 22.41
CA SER A 79 6.27 6.73 21.88
C SER A 79 7.27 7.90 21.96
N PRO A 80 7.45 8.72 20.91
CA PRO A 80 8.01 10.05 21.08
C PRO A 80 6.93 10.94 21.73
N LYS A 81 7.22 11.47 22.92
CA LYS A 81 6.52 12.63 23.46
C LYS A 81 7.08 13.85 22.74
N GLU A 82 6.24 14.62 22.05
CA GLU A 82 6.59 15.98 21.65
C GLU A 82 6.22 16.89 22.82
N ASP A 83 7.26 17.37 23.50
CA ASP A 83 7.17 18.28 24.63
C ASP A 83 6.85 19.70 24.13
N LYS A 84 5.97 20.36 24.89
CA LYS A 84 5.45 21.70 24.68
C LYS A 84 6.22 22.67 25.59
N GLU A 85 6.98 23.59 25.00
CA GLU A 85 7.53 24.83 25.60
C GLU A 85 7.99 25.71 24.43
N THR A 86 7.77 27.02 24.32
CA THR A 86 7.32 28.08 25.24
C THR A 86 6.65 29.17 24.40
#